data_AF-A0A7V3RQ20-F1
#
_entry.id   AF-A0A7V3RQ20-F1
#
_cell.length_a   1.000
_cell.length_b   1.000
_cell.length_c   1.000
_cell.angle_alpha   90.00
_cell.angle_beta   90.00
_cell.angle_gamma   90.00
#
_symmetry.space_group_name_H-M   'P 1'
#
loop_
_entity.id
_entity.type
_entity.pdbx_description
1 polymer ?
#
loop_
_entity_poly.entity_id
_entity_poly.type
_entity_poly.pdbx_seq_one_letter_code
_entity_poly.pdbx_strand_id
1 'polypeptide(L)'
;MYGTTTLINCTLAGNLAEGGQGATNGDGYGGAIFNLDGTLNITTSTLANNSTTGAANGGGAVYNLSLGTSSGSGAASTVTLTDSILADSIGSNDLVNDENSSTAGAAVVNATAPNIIMASNTLDGATTNGTPLTANPQLGVLANYGGQTPTMPLLAGSPALGAGAAGSNVPTTDQRGVARGSVIDLGAYQSTSASAVATTLTLSSSTPATSSGASVTLTATVTATSGSTTPAGSVQFVDTTTGATLGSATLSGGMATLTTSSASSGDTITATYTSSNGMGSSSSTTTIPAASSNSSSSNNNSNTSAPVNISAQNQAWLNAVYEKLLGRPIDATGLKEWGADLNNGMTPTQVVLDIEQTDEYRTDEILGAYQQLLGLSAQQVPSSAVNYLLGLMQEGADFRVIQAIIAGSDYSSTNADFLNKVYEEFLQRPVDPTSENAWNALLTAGYSRIAVVYGILNSPEYLNDLVTQDYLTYMGVEPDTNSLGAYVAALQNHTMNNDMVVASLLGSQEWISMASSTTSS
;
A
#
# COMPACT_ATOMS: atom_id res chain seq x y z
N MET A 1 3.21 8.57 44.72
CA MET A 1 2.82 9.58 43.71
C MET A 1 2.44 8.78 42.50
N TYR A 2 1.16 8.76 42.14
CA TYR A 2 0.66 8.02 41.00
C TYR A 2 0.77 8.90 39.75
N GLY A 3 1.14 8.29 38.61
CA GLY A 3 1.43 9.02 37.37
C GLY A 3 0.22 9.12 36.43
N THR A 4 0.33 10.03 35.47
CA THR A 4 -0.56 10.08 34.31
C THR A 4 0.25 9.91 33.04
N THR A 5 -0.18 8.98 32.19
CA THR A 5 0.38 8.74 30.86
C THR A 5 -0.70 9.03 29.82
N THR A 6 -0.36 9.77 28.77
CA THR A 6 -1.27 10.08 27.66
C THR A 6 -0.61 9.69 26.34
N LEU A 7 -1.26 8.81 25.58
CA LEU A 7 -0.89 8.40 24.24
C LEU A 7 -1.83 9.06 23.23
N ILE A 8 -1.27 9.75 22.24
CA ILE A 8 -2.01 10.43 21.18
C ILE A 8 -1.33 10.08 19.86
N ASN A 9 -2.07 9.53 18.89
CA ASN A 9 -1.52 9.12 17.60
C ASN A 9 -0.27 8.24 17.73
N CYS A 10 -0.29 7.27 18.65
CA CYS A 10 0.84 6.39 18.87
C CYS A 10 0.54 4.99 18.33
N THR A 11 1.50 4.37 17.65
CA THR A 11 1.52 2.92 17.42
C THR A 11 2.53 2.27 18.36
N LEU A 12 2.06 1.39 19.24
CA LEU A 12 2.90 0.55 20.10
C LEU A 12 2.63 -0.91 19.73
N ALA A 13 3.51 -1.49 18.93
CA ALA A 13 3.29 -2.84 18.43
C ALA A 13 4.52 -3.75 18.56
N GLY A 14 4.28 -5.05 18.74
CA GLY A 14 5.34 -6.05 18.85
C GLY A 14 6.11 -6.02 20.16
N ASN A 15 5.58 -5.38 21.21
CA ASN A 15 6.26 -5.31 22.51
C ASN A 15 6.08 -6.63 23.29
N LEU A 16 7.06 -6.98 24.12
CA LEU A 16 7.04 -8.15 24.98
C LEU A 16 7.27 -7.73 26.43
N ALA A 17 6.33 -8.10 27.31
CA ALA A 17 6.58 -8.12 28.75
C ALA A 17 6.86 -9.56 29.19
N GLU A 18 8.10 -9.82 29.60
CA GLU A 18 8.54 -11.13 30.09
C GLU A 18 8.77 -11.11 31.60
N GLY A 19 8.13 -12.05 32.31
CA GLY A 19 8.36 -12.27 33.71
C GLY A 19 9.73 -12.91 34.00
N GLY A 20 10.32 -12.58 35.15
CA GLY A 20 11.66 -13.07 35.50
C GLY A 20 11.74 -14.59 35.68
N GLN A 21 12.83 -15.19 35.20
CA GLN A 21 13.13 -16.62 35.36
C GLN A 21 13.68 -16.89 36.77
N GLY A 22 12.81 -17.21 37.75
CA GLY A 22 13.14 -17.40 39.17
C GLY A 22 12.60 -18.70 39.76
N ALA A 23 12.79 -18.92 41.08
CA ALA A 23 12.30 -20.12 41.78
C ALA A 23 10.77 -20.29 41.69
N THR A 24 10.06 -19.18 41.56
CA THR A 24 8.74 -19.07 40.99
C THR A 24 8.88 -18.16 39.77
N ASN A 25 8.50 -18.61 38.58
CA ASN A 25 8.51 -17.77 37.39
C ASN A 25 7.71 -16.49 37.70
N GLY A 26 8.27 -15.33 37.35
CA GLY A 26 7.56 -14.06 37.44
C GLY A 26 6.53 -13.93 36.32
N ASP A 27 5.63 -12.97 36.47
CA ASP A 27 4.58 -12.67 35.52
C ASP A 27 4.91 -11.39 34.73
N GLY A 28 4.77 -11.44 33.41
CA GLY A 28 4.78 -10.28 32.54
C GLY A 28 3.37 -9.69 32.39
N TYR A 29 3.21 -8.40 32.66
CA TYR A 29 1.95 -7.68 32.52
C TYR A 29 2.10 -6.47 31.60
N GLY A 30 1.06 -6.16 30.84
CA GLY A 30 0.98 -4.94 30.04
C GLY A 30 2.04 -4.93 28.95
N GLY A 31 1.95 -5.85 28.00
CA GLY A 31 2.97 -6.04 26.95
C GLY A 31 3.38 -4.73 26.25
N ALA A 32 2.41 -3.83 25.98
CA ALA A 32 2.72 -2.43 25.67
C ALA A 32 2.70 -1.52 26.91
N ILE A 33 1.62 -1.51 27.70
CA ILE A 33 1.53 -0.64 28.89
C ILE A 33 0.96 -1.40 30.10
N PHE A 34 1.67 -1.34 31.22
CA PHE A 34 1.15 -1.70 32.53
C PHE A 34 0.79 -0.42 33.32
N ASN A 35 -0.51 -0.20 33.53
CA ASN A 35 -1.02 0.89 34.37
C ASN A 35 -1.29 0.37 35.78
N LEU A 36 -0.44 0.74 36.73
CA LEU A 36 -0.54 0.35 38.14
C LEU A 36 -0.93 1.56 38.99
N ASP A 37 -2.12 1.53 39.58
CA ASP A 37 -2.67 2.57 40.44
C ASP A 37 -2.61 3.98 39.80
N GLY A 38 -2.67 4.06 38.47
CA GLY A 38 -2.37 5.26 37.69
C GLY A 38 -3.48 5.70 36.74
N THR A 39 -3.25 6.77 35.98
CA THR A 39 -4.17 7.20 34.91
C THR A 39 -3.53 7.04 33.53
N LEU A 40 -4.20 6.32 32.64
CA LEU A 40 -3.79 6.13 31.26
C LEU A 40 -4.86 6.66 30.29
N ASN A 41 -4.51 7.64 29.48
CA ASN A 41 -5.37 8.14 28.41
C ASN A 41 -4.82 7.68 27.07
N ILE A 42 -5.63 7.01 26.27
CA ILE A 42 -5.26 6.53 24.94
C ILE A 42 -6.24 7.15 23.94
N THR A 43 -5.72 7.97 23.05
CA THR A 43 -6.50 8.68 22.04
C THR A 43 -5.92 8.41 20.67
N THR A 44 -6.78 8.03 19.72
CA THR A 44 -6.41 7.79 18.32
C THR A 44 -5.11 6.98 18.18
N SER A 45 -4.96 5.91 18.95
CA SER A 45 -3.71 5.14 19.03
C SER A 45 -3.97 3.66 18.76
N THR A 46 -2.95 2.96 18.26
CA THR A 46 -3.00 1.54 17.92
C THR A 46 -1.99 0.78 18.77
N LEU A 47 -2.46 -0.08 19.66
CA LEU A 47 -1.62 -0.99 20.44
C LEU A 47 -1.92 -2.41 19.95
N ALA A 48 -1.00 -3.01 19.19
CA ALA A 48 -1.27 -4.29 18.51
C ALA A 48 -0.09 -5.27 18.54
N ASN A 49 -0.35 -6.58 18.39
CA ASN A 49 0.71 -7.60 18.35
C ASN A 49 1.63 -7.58 19.60
N ASN A 50 1.11 -7.13 20.73
CA ASN A 50 1.87 -7.09 21.97
C ASN A 50 1.69 -8.42 22.72
N SER A 51 2.70 -8.84 23.45
CA SER A 51 2.76 -10.17 24.05
C SER A 51 3.21 -10.10 25.50
N THR A 52 2.78 -11.12 26.25
CA THR A 52 3.17 -11.31 27.64
C THR A 52 3.57 -12.76 27.85
N THR A 53 4.51 -13.01 28.75
CA THR A 53 4.86 -14.37 29.18
C THR A 53 4.86 -14.46 30.71
N GLY A 54 4.57 -15.65 31.23
CA GLY A 54 4.46 -15.91 32.68
C GLY A 54 3.03 -15.79 33.21
N ALA A 55 2.32 -14.70 32.86
CA ALA A 55 0.97 -14.43 33.37
C ALA A 55 -0.13 -15.13 32.57
N ALA A 56 -1.13 -15.72 33.27
CA ALA A 56 -2.34 -16.24 32.63
C ALA A 56 -3.24 -15.11 32.07
N ASN A 57 -3.20 -13.93 32.68
CA ASN A 57 -3.98 -12.75 32.28
C ASN A 57 -3.04 -11.55 32.04
N GLY A 58 -2.02 -11.70 31.20
CA GLY A 58 -0.98 -10.67 31.09
C GLY A 58 -1.43 -9.30 30.55
N GLY A 59 -2.51 -9.23 29.77
CA GLY A 59 -2.93 -7.98 29.12
C GLY A 59 -1.91 -7.52 28.08
N GLY A 60 -1.93 -8.13 26.90
CA GLY A 60 -0.92 -7.93 25.87
C GLY A 60 -0.76 -6.47 25.47
N ALA A 61 -1.85 -5.77 25.18
CA ALA A 61 -1.78 -4.33 24.91
C ALA A 61 -1.77 -3.51 26.21
N VAL A 62 -2.77 -3.68 27.07
CA VAL A 62 -2.89 -2.94 28.33
C VAL A 62 -3.26 -3.89 29.46
N TYR A 63 -2.51 -3.79 30.56
CA TYR A 63 -2.92 -4.34 31.85
C TYR A 63 -3.16 -3.18 32.81
N ASN A 64 -4.38 -3.04 33.32
CA ASN A 64 -4.79 -2.02 34.27
C ASN A 64 -5.01 -2.67 35.64
N LEU A 65 -4.25 -2.25 36.65
CA LEU A 65 -4.32 -2.84 37.99
C LEU A 65 -4.49 -1.77 39.05
N SER A 66 -5.54 -1.92 39.86
CA SER A 66 -5.58 -1.33 41.20
C SER A 66 -5.08 -2.36 42.20
N LEU A 67 -3.86 -2.19 42.72
CA LEU A 67 -3.19 -3.21 43.54
C LEU A 67 -3.76 -3.30 44.95
N GLY A 68 -4.31 -2.21 45.48
CA GLY A 68 -4.72 -2.13 46.88
C GLY A 68 -3.54 -2.02 47.85
N THR A 69 -3.80 -1.57 49.08
CA THR A 69 -2.86 -1.71 50.20
C THR A 69 -3.51 -2.55 51.29
N SER A 70 -2.71 -3.30 52.05
CA SER A 70 -3.16 -4.08 53.22
C SER A 70 -3.83 -3.24 54.33
N SER A 71 -3.82 -1.90 54.19
CA SER A 71 -4.45 -0.91 55.07
C SER A 71 -5.75 -0.29 54.52
N GLY A 72 -6.30 -0.80 53.41
CA GLY A 72 -7.71 -0.57 53.06
C GLY A 72 -8.05 0.67 52.23
N SER A 73 -7.11 1.22 51.46
CA SER A 73 -7.47 2.09 50.32
C SER A 73 -6.35 1.99 49.28
N GLY A 74 -6.56 1.20 48.23
CA GLY A 74 -5.75 1.30 47.02
C GLY A 74 -5.99 2.64 46.33
N ALA A 75 -5.06 3.09 45.49
CA ALA A 75 -5.36 4.19 44.58
C ALA A 75 -6.05 3.67 43.33
N ALA A 76 -6.95 4.46 42.77
CA ALA A 76 -7.69 4.06 41.59
C ALA A 76 -6.74 3.97 40.38
N SER A 77 -6.93 2.93 39.56
CA SER A 77 -6.28 2.77 38.28
C SER A 77 -7.29 2.99 37.15
N THR A 78 -7.15 4.08 36.41
CA THR A 78 -8.12 4.49 35.38
C THR A 78 -7.50 4.46 33.98
N VAL A 79 -8.17 3.78 33.05
CA VAL A 79 -7.87 3.88 31.60
C VAL A 79 -9.03 4.58 30.91
N THR A 80 -8.75 5.52 30.02
CA THR A 80 -9.74 6.12 29.11
C THR A 80 -9.30 5.92 27.68
N LEU A 81 -10.18 5.33 26.87
CA LEU A 81 -9.96 5.00 25.47
C LEU A 81 -10.86 5.84 24.57
N THR A 82 -10.28 6.47 23.57
CA THR A 82 -11.01 7.25 22.56
C THR A 82 -10.43 6.99 21.17
N ASP A 83 -11.28 6.56 20.25
CA ASP A 83 -10.95 6.29 18.84
C ASP A 83 -9.71 5.40 18.67
N SER A 84 -9.53 4.42 19.56
CA SER A 84 -8.29 3.64 19.66
C SER A 84 -8.50 2.16 19.38
N ILE A 85 -7.41 1.48 19.04
CA ILE A 85 -7.37 0.05 18.70
C ILE A 85 -6.45 -0.67 19.69
N LEU A 86 -6.99 -1.70 20.35
CA LEU A 86 -6.30 -2.69 21.16
C LEU A 86 -6.55 -4.06 20.52
N ALA A 87 -5.54 -4.68 19.92
CA ALA A 87 -5.77 -5.82 19.03
C ALA A 87 -4.59 -6.80 18.92
N ASP A 88 -4.90 -7.99 18.42
CA ASP A 88 -3.94 -9.02 18.01
C ASP A 88 -2.88 -9.33 19.08
N SER A 89 -3.21 -9.20 20.37
CA SER A 89 -2.29 -9.60 21.44
C SER A 89 -2.01 -11.09 21.40
N ILE A 90 -0.74 -11.45 21.51
CA ILE A 90 -0.28 -12.84 21.37
C ILE A 90 -0.25 -13.49 22.76
N GLY A 91 -0.98 -14.60 22.90
CA GLY A 91 -1.00 -15.42 24.13
C GLY A 91 -1.78 -14.83 25.31
N SER A 92 -2.47 -13.70 25.15
CA SER A 92 -3.29 -13.06 26.21
C SER A 92 -4.39 -12.16 25.62
N ASN A 93 -5.33 -11.69 26.46
CA ASN A 93 -6.30 -10.67 26.05
C ASN A 93 -5.60 -9.34 25.76
N ASP A 94 -6.16 -8.51 24.87
CA ASP A 94 -5.61 -7.18 24.58
C ASP A 94 -5.69 -6.26 25.79
N LEU A 95 -6.83 -6.27 26.46
CA LEU A 95 -7.07 -5.50 27.67
C LEU A 95 -7.36 -6.43 28.83
N VAL A 96 -6.61 -6.27 29.93
CA VAL A 96 -7.01 -6.84 31.22
C VAL A 96 -7.19 -5.70 32.20
N ASN A 97 -8.33 -5.70 32.88
CA ASN A 97 -8.68 -4.77 33.93
C ASN A 97 -8.87 -5.53 35.24
N ASP A 98 -8.06 -5.25 36.23
CA ASP A 98 -7.92 -6.07 37.43
C ASP A 98 -7.93 -5.20 38.69
N GLU A 99 -8.68 -5.67 39.69
CA GLU A 99 -8.80 -5.03 40.99
C GLU A 99 -8.37 -6.01 42.09
N ASN A 100 -7.09 -6.01 42.44
CA ASN A 100 -6.56 -6.88 43.50
C ASN A 100 -7.00 -6.44 44.93
N SER A 101 -7.87 -5.43 45.04
CA SER A 101 -8.48 -4.97 46.29
C SER A 101 -9.99 -5.18 46.25
N SER A 102 -10.64 -5.37 47.39
CA SER A 102 -12.10 -5.55 47.44
C SER A 102 -12.90 -4.23 47.36
N THR A 103 -12.36 -3.17 46.75
CA THR A 103 -12.93 -1.81 46.78
C THR A 103 -13.56 -1.44 45.44
N ALA A 104 -14.67 -2.10 45.12
CA ALA A 104 -15.30 -2.04 43.80
C ALA A 104 -15.25 -0.65 43.12
N GLY A 105 -14.71 -0.61 41.90
CA GLY A 105 -14.59 0.60 41.10
C GLY A 105 -13.28 1.34 41.30
N ALA A 106 -12.27 0.71 41.91
CA ALA A 106 -10.91 1.24 41.98
C ALA A 106 -10.14 1.00 40.67
N ALA A 107 -10.37 -0.12 39.97
CA ALA A 107 -9.85 -0.34 38.63
C ALA A 107 -10.92 -0.08 37.57
N VAL A 108 -10.81 1.03 36.84
CA VAL A 108 -11.83 1.51 35.91
C VAL A 108 -11.27 1.66 34.50
N VAL A 109 -11.91 1.03 33.51
CA VAL A 109 -11.69 1.31 32.10
C VAL A 109 -12.92 2.02 31.54
N ASN A 110 -12.71 3.14 30.86
CA ASN A 110 -13.73 3.90 30.14
C ASN A 110 -13.50 3.78 28.63
N ALA A 111 -14.23 2.87 27.99
CA ALA A 111 -14.22 2.63 26.54
C ALA A 111 -15.59 3.00 25.92
N THR A 112 -16.15 4.13 26.34
CA THR A 112 -17.49 4.60 25.93
C THR A 112 -17.50 5.32 24.58
N ALA A 113 -16.35 5.86 24.15
CA ALA A 113 -16.14 6.32 22.78
C ALA A 113 -15.98 5.12 21.82
N PRO A 114 -16.06 5.33 20.49
CA PRO A 114 -15.73 4.29 19.52
C PRO A 114 -14.31 3.80 19.74
N ASN A 115 -14.14 2.48 19.84
CA ASN A 115 -12.86 1.80 20.03
C ASN A 115 -12.97 0.38 19.47
N ILE A 116 -11.84 -0.22 19.13
CA ILE A 116 -11.73 -1.68 18.94
C ILE A 116 -10.91 -2.26 20.09
N ILE A 117 -11.46 -3.29 20.73
CA ILE A 117 -10.77 -4.14 21.71
C ILE A 117 -11.16 -5.58 21.37
N MET A 118 -10.28 -6.35 20.73
CA MET A 118 -10.66 -7.69 20.22
C MET A 118 -10.95 -8.66 21.36
N ALA A 119 -10.11 -8.66 22.38
CA ALA A 119 -10.25 -9.48 23.57
C ALA A 119 -10.01 -8.66 24.83
N SER A 120 -10.95 -8.75 25.78
CA SER A 120 -10.79 -8.12 27.09
C SER A 120 -11.17 -9.08 28.22
N ASN A 121 -10.57 -8.88 29.38
CA ASN A 121 -10.93 -9.58 30.61
C ASN A 121 -11.05 -8.57 31.76
N THR A 122 -12.09 -8.73 32.59
CA THR A 122 -12.33 -7.86 33.76
C THR A 122 -12.40 -8.76 34.99
N LEU A 123 -11.50 -8.52 35.95
CA LEU A 123 -11.22 -9.39 37.07
C LEU A 123 -11.55 -8.71 38.41
N ASP A 124 -11.78 -9.52 39.44
CA ASP A 124 -11.76 -9.16 40.87
C ASP A 124 -12.57 -7.91 41.30
N GLY A 125 -13.64 -7.59 40.56
CA GLY A 125 -14.54 -6.47 40.88
C GLY A 125 -14.22 -5.17 40.13
N ALA A 126 -13.22 -5.19 39.25
CA ALA A 126 -12.92 -4.12 38.33
C ALA A 126 -14.13 -3.76 37.44
N THR A 127 -14.17 -2.51 36.97
CA THR A 127 -15.27 -1.99 36.15
C THR A 127 -14.79 -1.57 34.78
N THR A 128 -15.41 -2.13 33.73
CA THR A 128 -15.16 -1.72 32.34
C THR A 128 -16.44 -1.15 31.76
N ASN A 129 -16.42 0.15 31.45
CA ASN A 129 -17.54 0.91 30.92
C ASN A 129 -17.47 1.00 29.38
N GLY A 130 -18.63 0.90 28.73
CA GLY A 130 -18.75 0.96 27.27
C GLY A 130 -18.79 -0.41 26.60
N THR A 131 -18.96 -0.41 25.29
CA THR A 131 -19.08 -1.62 24.46
C THR A 131 -18.22 -1.45 23.20
N PRO A 132 -16.90 -1.65 23.29
CA PRO A 132 -16.01 -1.53 22.14
C PRO A 132 -16.35 -2.58 21.08
N LEU A 133 -15.99 -2.30 19.83
CA LEU A 133 -16.04 -3.28 18.76
C LEU A 133 -15.01 -4.39 19.05
N THR A 134 -15.39 -5.63 18.79
CA THR A 134 -14.52 -6.81 19.02
C THR A 134 -14.08 -7.50 17.73
N ALA A 135 -14.51 -6.98 16.57
CA ALA A 135 -14.09 -7.48 15.28
C ALA A 135 -12.59 -7.24 15.08
N ASN A 136 -11.91 -8.17 14.39
CA ASN A 136 -10.51 -7.99 14.03
C ASN A 136 -10.35 -6.69 13.21
N PRO A 137 -9.47 -5.75 13.63
CA PRO A 137 -9.30 -4.46 12.96
C PRO A 137 -8.63 -4.56 11.58
N GLN A 138 -8.23 -5.76 11.16
CA GLN A 138 -7.53 -6.04 9.90
C GLN A 138 -6.36 -5.06 9.70
N LEU A 139 -5.43 -5.07 10.65
CA LEU A 139 -4.23 -4.25 10.59
C LEU A 139 -3.23 -4.83 9.59
N GLY A 140 -2.53 -3.95 8.87
CA GLY A 140 -1.32 -4.29 8.15
C GLY A 140 -0.14 -4.54 9.09
N VAL A 141 1.06 -4.71 8.53
CA VAL A 141 2.28 -4.88 9.32
C VAL A 141 2.79 -3.55 9.87
N LEU A 142 3.61 -3.59 10.91
CA LEU A 142 4.34 -2.42 11.38
C LEU A 142 5.49 -2.15 10.41
N ALA A 143 5.38 -1.07 9.64
CA ALA A 143 6.39 -0.68 8.66
C ALA A 143 6.39 0.85 8.48
N ASN A 144 7.29 1.34 7.62
CA ASN A 144 7.26 2.74 7.20
C ASN A 144 6.11 2.93 6.19
N TYR A 145 5.20 3.86 6.51
CA TYR A 145 4.11 4.30 5.62
C TYR A 145 4.11 5.84 5.57
N GLY A 146 5.31 6.42 5.65
CA GLY A 146 5.54 7.84 5.83
C GLY A 146 5.52 8.27 7.29
N GLY A 147 5.77 9.56 7.51
CA GLY A 147 5.90 10.13 8.86
C GLY A 147 7.25 9.84 9.52
N GLN A 148 7.35 10.14 10.81
CA GLN A 148 8.61 10.03 11.57
C GLN A 148 8.84 8.66 12.20
N THR A 149 7.79 7.85 12.34
CA THR A 149 7.84 6.54 13.01
C THR A 149 6.98 5.53 12.24
N PRO A 150 7.37 4.25 12.23
CA PRO A 150 6.55 3.18 11.69
C PRO A 150 5.12 3.16 12.26
N THR A 151 4.17 2.70 11.45
CA THR A 151 2.75 2.56 11.81
C THR A 151 2.17 1.29 11.22
N MET A 152 0.90 1.01 11.53
CA MET A 152 0.14 -0.10 10.97
C MET A 152 -1.07 0.45 10.23
N PRO A 153 -1.18 0.27 8.90
CA PRO A 153 -2.31 0.74 8.12
C PRO A 153 -3.53 -0.12 8.40
N LEU A 154 -4.70 0.41 8.08
CA LEU A 154 -5.93 -0.39 8.02
C LEU A 154 -6.01 -1.08 6.67
N LEU A 155 -6.19 -2.40 6.65
CA LEU A 155 -6.39 -3.18 5.42
C LEU A 155 -7.79 -2.95 4.84
N ALA A 156 -7.93 -3.21 3.54
CA ALA A 156 -9.21 -3.10 2.85
C ALA A 156 -10.28 -3.97 3.52
N GLY A 157 -11.43 -3.35 3.86
CA GLY A 157 -12.54 -4.01 4.56
C GLY A 157 -12.51 -3.91 6.09
N SER A 158 -11.47 -3.26 6.65
CA SER A 158 -11.29 -3.12 8.09
C SER A 158 -12.52 -2.48 8.78
N PRO A 159 -12.97 -3.02 9.92
CA PRO A 159 -14.03 -2.41 10.72
C PRO A 159 -13.60 -1.10 11.41
N ALA A 160 -12.31 -0.73 11.33
CA ALA A 160 -11.79 0.53 11.84
C ALA A 160 -11.99 1.70 10.87
N LEU A 161 -12.22 1.42 9.58
CA LEU A 161 -12.40 2.42 8.54
C LEU A 161 -13.69 3.22 8.77
N GLY A 162 -13.56 4.54 8.95
CA GLY A 162 -14.66 5.48 9.18
C GLY A 162 -15.43 5.28 10.48
N ALA A 163 -14.93 4.45 11.40
CA ALA A 163 -15.60 4.10 12.64
C ALA A 163 -15.29 5.05 13.81
N GLY A 164 -14.34 5.98 13.63
CA GLY A 164 -13.99 6.99 14.61
C GLY A 164 -15.00 8.13 14.69
N ALA A 165 -15.02 8.81 15.84
CA ALA A 165 -15.83 10.00 16.05
C ALA A 165 -14.97 11.27 16.06
N ALA A 166 -15.55 12.39 15.63
CA ALA A 166 -14.93 13.69 15.85
C ALA A 166 -15.16 14.15 17.31
N GLY A 167 -14.17 14.83 17.89
CA GLY A 167 -14.30 15.39 19.23
C GLY A 167 -13.19 16.39 19.54
N SER A 168 -13.37 17.21 20.58
CA SER A 168 -12.41 18.26 20.95
C SER A 168 -11.00 17.75 21.30
N ASN A 169 -10.86 16.46 21.60
CA ASN A 169 -9.59 15.82 21.95
C ASN A 169 -9.05 14.90 20.83
N VAL A 170 -9.76 14.80 19.70
CA VAL A 170 -9.33 14.00 18.55
C VAL A 170 -8.40 14.86 17.69
N PRO A 171 -7.13 14.47 17.50
CA PRO A 171 -6.18 15.23 16.69
C PRO A 171 -6.67 15.40 15.25
N THR A 172 -6.29 16.50 14.59
CA THR A 172 -6.67 16.76 13.18
C THR A 172 -5.87 15.95 12.17
N THR A 173 -4.75 15.37 12.60
CA THR A 173 -3.90 14.49 11.78
C THR A 173 -3.71 13.15 12.46
N ASP A 174 -3.29 12.15 11.70
CA ASP A 174 -2.82 10.86 12.21
C ASP A 174 -1.35 10.95 12.67
N GLN A 175 -0.73 9.80 13.02
CA GLN A 175 0.67 9.78 13.48
C GLN A 175 1.69 10.24 12.46
N ARG A 176 1.34 10.17 11.17
CA ARG A 176 2.22 10.50 10.06
C ARG A 176 2.11 11.97 9.68
N GLY A 177 1.07 12.65 10.17
CA GLY A 177 0.72 14.01 9.80
C GLY A 177 -0.34 14.08 8.70
N VAL A 178 -0.95 12.95 8.30
CA VAL A 178 -2.03 12.91 7.32
C VAL A 178 -3.32 13.43 7.96
N ALA A 179 -4.04 14.32 7.27
CA ALA A 179 -5.27 14.92 7.80
C ALA A 179 -6.43 13.90 7.90
N ARG A 180 -7.17 13.91 9.01
CA ARG A 180 -8.28 12.96 9.27
C ARG A 180 -9.60 13.28 8.55
N GLY A 181 -9.73 14.46 7.95
CA GLY A 181 -10.94 14.83 7.20
C GLY A 181 -12.23 14.74 8.04
N SER A 182 -13.36 14.46 7.37
CA SER A 182 -14.67 14.28 8.00
C SER A 182 -15.04 12.82 8.30
N VAL A 183 -14.31 11.86 7.71
CA VAL A 183 -14.47 10.43 7.94
C VAL A 183 -13.22 9.95 8.65
N ILE A 184 -13.34 9.74 9.96
CA ILE A 184 -12.22 9.46 10.84
C ILE A 184 -12.09 7.96 11.04
N ASP A 185 -10.90 7.45 10.83
CA ASP A 185 -10.57 6.05 11.14
C ASP A 185 -10.17 5.88 12.60
N LEU A 186 -10.46 4.70 13.16
CA LEU A 186 -9.95 4.34 14.49
C LEU A 186 -8.44 4.09 14.44
N GLY A 187 -7.75 4.40 15.54
CA GLY A 187 -6.33 4.12 15.72
C GLY A 187 -5.40 5.24 15.22
N ALA A 188 -4.10 4.92 15.18
CA ALA A 188 -3.03 5.88 14.89
C ALA A 188 -2.87 6.25 13.41
N TYR A 189 -3.54 5.51 12.53
CA TYR A 189 -3.43 5.64 11.08
C TYR A 189 -4.75 6.14 10.50
N GLN A 190 -4.68 7.12 9.59
CA GLN A 190 -5.81 7.53 8.77
C GLN A 190 -5.61 7.01 7.35
N SER A 191 -6.53 6.19 6.86
CA SER A 191 -6.54 5.77 5.47
C SER A 191 -6.77 6.96 4.55
N THR A 192 -5.95 7.01 3.50
CA THR A 192 -6.20 7.83 2.34
C THR A 192 -6.56 6.91 1.19
N SER A 193 -7.52 7.31 0.38
CA SER A 193 -7.68 6.66 -0.93
C SER A 193 -6.64 7.27 -1.86
N ALA A 194 -5.85 6.44 -2.55
CA ALA A 194 -5.06 6.93 -3.66
C ALA A 194 -6.00 7.64 -4.66
N SER A 195 -5.68 8.88 -4.97
CA SER A 195 -6.37 9.57 -6.06
C SER A 195 -5.81 9.00 -7.36
N ALA A 196 -6.55 8.09 -7.99
CA ALA A 196 -6.20 7.59 -9.31
C ALA A 196 -5.89 8.77 -10.25
N VAL A 197 -4.76 8.72 -10.97
CA VAL A 197 -4.39 9.76 -11.94
C VAL A 197 -5.57 10.00 -12.88
N ALA A 198 -6.15 11.19 -12.83
CA ALA A 198 -7.28 11.53 -13.68
C ALA A 198 -6.86 11.39 -15.15
N THR A 199 -7.77 10.94 -16.00
CA THR A 199 -7.53 10.90 -17.46
C THR A 199 -8.46 11.86 -18.18
N THR A 200 -8.00 12.36 -19.33
CA THR A 200 -8.84 13.04 -20.30
C THR A 200 -9.04 12.13 -21.51
N LEU A 201 -10.28 11.95 -21.95
CA LEU A 201 -10.63 11.24 -23.16
C LEU A 201 -11.08 12.23 -24.22
N THR A 202 -10.56 12.12 -25.43
CA THR A 202 -11.08 12.80 -26.62
C THR A 202 -11.61 11.75 -27.60
N LEU A 203 -12.77 12.01 -28.20
CA LEU A 203 -13.42 11.11 -29.13
C LEU A 203 -13.62 11.78 -30.49
N SER A 204 -13.26 11.08 -31.56
CA SER A 204 -13.48 11.51 -32.94
C SER A 204 -14.14 10.40 -33.75
N SER A 205 -14.87 10.77 -34.81
CA SER A 205 -15.47 9.83 -35.76
C SER A 205 -15.14 10.22 -37.20
N SER A 206 -15.00 9.21 -38.06
CA SER A 206 -14.91 9.43 -39.51
C SER A 206 -16.27 9.78 -40.10
N THR A 207 -16.30 10.52 -41.21
CA THR A 207 -17.52 10.76 -41.97
C THR A 207 -17.97 9.48 -42.71
N PRO A 208 -19.20 8.97 -42.53
CA PRO A 208 -19.70 7.82 -43.29
C PRO A 208 -19.88 8.15 -44.78
N ALA A 209 -19.76 7.14 -45.65
CA ALA A 209 -20.12 7.26 -47.06
C ALA A 209 -21.65 7.28 -47.24
N THR A 210 -22.14 7.79 -48.37
CA THR A 210 -23.58 7.90 -48.66
C THR A 210 -24.27 6.56 -49.01
N SER A 211 -23.52 5.44 -49.02
CA SER A 211 -24.05 4.10 -49.25
C SER A 211 -24.73 3.52 -48.01
N SER A 212 -25.84 2.80 -48.20
CA SER A 212 -26.46 2.03 -47.12
C SER A 212 -25.48 0.99 -46.57
N GLY A 213 -25.30 0.95 -45.24
CA GLY A 213 -24.34 0.07 -44.56
C GLY A 213 -22.90 0.58 -44.52
N ALA A 214 -22.64 1.85 -44.85
CA ALA A 214 -21.31 2.45 -44.72
C ALA A 214 -20.79 2.35 -43.27
N SER A 215 -19.53 1.95 -43.13
CA SER A 215 -18.88 1.90 -41.82
C SER A 215 -18.36 3.28 -41.39
N VAL A 216 -18.35 3.49 -40.07
CA VAL A 216 -17.72 4.61 -39.38
C VAL A 216 -16.59 4.06 -38.52
N THR A 217 -15.46 4.76 -38.51
CA THR A 217 -14.35 4.52 -37.59
C THR A 217 -14.38 5.54 -36.47
N LEU A 218 -14.46 5.05 -35.23
CA LEU A 218 -14.40 5.82 -34.00
C LEU A 218 -12.98 5.72 -33.45
N THR A 219 -12.37 6.85 -33.10
CA THR A 219 -11.03 6.89 -32.49
C THR A 219 -11.12 7.66 -31.18
N ALA A 220 -10.88 6.96 -30.08
CA ALA A 220 -10.74 7.53 -28.75
C ALA A 220 -9.25 7.67 -28.41
N THR A 221 -8.85 8.83 -27.91
CA THR A 221 -7.49 9.09 -27.39
C THR A 221 -7.61 9.43 -25.91
N VAL A 222 -6.93 8.67 -25.06
CA VAL A 222 -6.92 8.82 -23.60
C VAL A 222 -5.53 9.30 -23.20
N THR A 223 -5.47 10.36 -22.39
CA THR A 223 -4.22 10.91 -21.85
C THR A 223 -4.31 11.07 -20.35
N ALA A 224 -3.20 10.84 -19.64
CA ALA A 224 -3.08 11.21 -18.24
C ALA A 224 -3.21 12.73 -18.07
N THR A 225 -3.87 13.19 -17.01
CA THR A 225 -3.97 14.63 -16.69
C THR A 225 -2.70 15.16 -16.03
N SER A 226 -1.92 14.25 -15.43
CA SER A 226 -0.63 14.53 -14.80
C SER A 226 0.25 13.27 -14.88
N GLY A 227 1.56 13.44 -14.95
CA GLY A 227 2.51 12.33 -15.07
C GLY A 227 2.68 11.80 -16.49
N SER A 228 3.64 10.90 -16.67
CA SER A 228 4.05 10.33 -17.97
C SER A 228 3.40 8.98 -18.30
N THR A 229 2.46 8.52 -17.45
CA THR A 229 1.80 7.22 -17.59
C THR A 229 0.98 7.14 -18.87
N THR A 230 1.24 6.17 -19.73
CA THR A 230 0.36 5.92 -20.87
C THR A 230 -0.88 5.16 -20.41
N PRO A 231 -2.11 5.66 -20.64
CA PRO A 231 -3.32 4.94 -20.25
C PRO A 231 -3.41 3.57 -20.91
N ALA A 232 -3.63 2.53 -20.09
CA ALA A 232 -3.85 1.16 -20.54
C ALA A 232 -5.24 0.69 -20.11
N GLY A 233 -5.88 -0.15 -20.93
CA GLY A 233 -7.23 -0.63 -20.68
C GLY A 233 -8.05 -0.67 -21.95
N SER A 234 -9.34 -0.40 -21.84
CA SER A 234 -10.27 -0.44 -22.97
C SER A 234 -11.22 0.75 -22.97
N VAL A 235 -11.74 1.04 -24.16
CA VAL A 235 -12.79 2.04 -24.38
C VAL A 235 -14.02 1.32 -24.89
N GLN A 236 -15.15 1.49 -24.20
CA GLN A 236 -16.46 1.06 -24.66
C GLN A 236 -17.14 2.18 -25.43
N PHE A 237 -17.74 1.85 -26.57
CA PHE A 237 -18.46 2.79 -27.42
C PHE A 237 -19.96 2.45 -27.41
N VAL A 238 -20.78 3.44 -27.06
CA VAL A 238 -22.24 3.32 -26.98
C VAL A 238 -22.87 4.41 -27.84
N ASP A 239 -23.77 4.02 -28.72
CA ASP A 239 -24.68 4.96 -29.37
C ASP A 239 -25.79 5.32 -28.39
N THR A 240 -25.74 6.55 -27.88
CA THR A 240 -26.72 7.05 -26.91
C THR A 240 -28.00 7.57 -27.56
N THR A 241 -28.02 7.76 -28.89
CA THR A 241 -29.26 8.07 -29.61
C THR A 241 -30.17 6.84 -29.63
N THR A 242 -29.61 5.67 -29.89
CA THR A 242 -30.37 4.40 -29.98
C THR A 242 -30.32 3.56 -28.71
N GLY A 243 -29.36 3.82 -27.81
CA GLY A 243 -29.06 3.00 -26.64
C GLY A 243 -28.25 1.74 -26.94
N ALA A 244 -27.77 1.56 -28.18
CA ALA A 244 -27.04 0.37 -28.59
C ALA A 244 -25.56 0.43 -28.20
N THR A 245 -25.03 -0.66 -27.61
CA THR A 245 -23.58 -0.82 -27.45
C THR A 245 -22.96 -1.22 -28.78
N LEU A 246 -22.05 -0.40 -29.31
CA LEU A 246 -21.43 -0.60 -30.63
C LEU A 246 -20.23 -1.56 -30.56
N GLY A 247 -19.55 -1.60 -29.41
CA GLY A 247 -18.39 -2.46 -29.17
C GLY A 247 -17.41 -1.87 -28.17
N SER A 248 -16.26 -2.52 -28.04
CA SER A 248 -15.13 -2.03 -27.24
C SER A 248 -13.82 -2.27 -27.97
N ALA A 249 -12.81 -1.44 -27.71
CA ALA A 249 -11.46 -1.59 -28.24
C ALA A 249 -10.42 -1.36 -27.13
N THR A 250 -9.33 -2.12 -27.15
CA THR A 250 -8.21 -1.96 -26.21
C THR A 250 -7.32 -0.79 -26.63
N LEU A 251 -6.73 -0.10 -25.66
CA LEU A 251 -5.77 0.97 -25.90
C LEU A 251 -4.45 0.41 -26.43
N SER A 252 -3.86 1.14 -27.38
CA SER A 252 -2.49 0.96 -27.87
C SER A 252 -1.86 2.35 -27.96
N GLY A 253 -0.88 2.64 -27.10
CA GLY A 253 -0.25 3.96 -27.03
C GLY A 253 -1.24 5.10 -26.70
N GLY A 254 -2.22 4.83 -25.81
CA GLY A 254 -3.26 5.79 -25.46
C GLY A 254 -4.40 5.93 -26.48
N MET A 255 -4.42 5.16 -27.57
CA MET A 255 -5.51 5.20 -28.56
C MET A 255 -6.28 3.89 -28.67
N ALA A 256 -7.61 3.98 -28.81
CA ALA A 256 -8.50 2.85 -29.07
C ALA A 256 -9.38 3.16 -30.30
N THR A 257 -9.45 2.24 -31.25
CA THR A 257 -10.17 2.42 -32.52
C THR A 257 -11.20 1.31 -32.74
N LEU A 258 -12.43 1.70 -33.11
CA LEU A 258 -13.53 0.78 -33.43
C LEU A 258 -14.15 1.14 -34.79
N THR A 259 -14.24 0.17 -35.70
CA THR A 259 -14.99 0.33 -36.96
C THR A 259 -16.35 -0.38 -36.86
N THR A 260 -17.43 0.33 -37.14
CA THR A 260 -18.81 -0.19 -37.03
C THR A 260 -19.70 0.30 -38.16
N SER A 261 -20.67 -0.51 -38.61
CA SER A 261 -21.73 -0.12 -39.55
C SER A 261 -23.08 0.08 -38.87
N SER A 262 -23.13 0.00 -37.54
CA SER A 262 -24.35 0.15 -36.74
C SER A 262 -24.62 1.57 -36.28
N ALA A 263 -23.68 2.50 -36.53
CA ALA A 263 -23.82 3.93 -36.26
C ALA A 263 -24.15 4.69 -37.56
N SER A 264 -25.10 5.62 -37.48
CA SER A 264 -25.63 6.41 -38.58
C SER A 264 -25.29 7.90 -38.43
N SER A 265 -25.36 8.64 -39.53
CA SER A 265 -25.24 10.11 -39.53
C SER A 265 -26.22 10.75 -38.55
N GLY A 266 -25.72 11.58 -37.64
CA GLY A 266 -26.52 12.24 -36.60
C GLY A 266 -26.58 11.49 -35.26
N ASP A 267 -26.10 10.25 -35.18
CA ASP A 267 -26.04 9.51 -33.92
C ASP A 267 -25.02 10.15 -32.96
N THR A 268 -25.34 10.13 -31.67
CA THR A 268 -24.46 10.63 -30.60
C THR A 268 -23.77 9.46 -29.93
N ILE A 269 -22.46 9.37 -30.10
CA ILE A 269 -21.64 8.30 -29.56
C ILE A 269 -20.96 8.76 -28.29
N THR A 270 -21.07 7.96 -27.24
CA THR A 270 -20.30 8.10 -26.00
C THR A 270 -19.21 7.05 -25.96
N ALA A 271 -17.97 7.48 -25.71
CA ALA A 271 -16.86 6.60 -25.39
C ALA A 271 -16.55 6.70 -23.89
N THR A 272 -16.43 5.56 -23.23
CA THR A 272 -16.09 5.46 -21.81
C THR A 272 -14.83 4.62 -21.67
N TYR A 273 -13.77 5.21 -21.11
CA TYR A 273 -12.53 4.53 -20.77
C TYR A 273 -12.65 3.84 -19.41
N THR A 274 -12.18 2.60 -19.37
CA THR A 274 -11.94 1.81 -18.16
C THR A 274 -10.47 1.40 -18.14
N SER A 275 -9.77 1.77 -17.07
CA SER A 275 -8.36 1.49 -16.91
C SER A 275 -8.11 0.02 -16.57
N SER A 276 -6.98 -0.49 -17.05
CA SER A 276 -6.36 -1.73 -16.55
C SER A 276 -5.09 -1.46 -15.75
N ASN A 277 -4.62 -0.22 -15.71
CA ASN A 277 -3.44 0.24 -14.97
C ASN A 277 -3.79 1.25 -13.87
N GLY A 278 -4.94 1.08 -13.22
CA GLY A 278 -5.30 1.86 -12.01
C GLY A 278 -5.66 3.33 -12.22
N MET A 279 -5.55 3.87 -13.44
CA MET A 279 -5.87 5.27 -13.72
C MET A 279 -7.37 5.59 -13.61
N GLY A 280 -7.71 6.85 -13.42
CA GLY A 280 -9.10 7.30 -13.30
C GLY A 280 -9.86 7.16 -14.63
N SER A 281 -11.09 6.65 -14.57
CA SER A 281 -11.98 6.56 -15.74
C SER A 281 -12.32 7.94 -16.30
N SER A 282 -12.54 8.02 -17.61
CA SER A 282 -12.97 9.23 -18.30
C SER A 282 -13.93 8.91 -19.45
N SER A 283 -14.69 9.90 -19.88
CA SER A 283 -15.62 9.75 -21.01
C SER A 283 -15.66 10.99 -21.88
N SER A 284 -16.00 10.80 -23.15
CA SER A 284 -16.23 11.87 -24.12
C SER A 284 -17.33 11.47 -25.07
N THR A 285 -17.99 12.46 -25.66
CA THR A 285 -19.01 12.26 -26.68
C THR A 285 -18.63 12.91 -28.00
N THR A 286 -19.13 12.36 -29.10
CA THR A 286 -19.09 12.97 -30.44
C THR A 286 -20.37 12.64 -31.18
N THR A 287 -20.78 13.49 -32.11
CA THR A 287 -21.83 13.16 -33.08
C THR A 287 -21.21 12.62 -34.36
N ILE A 288 -21.87 11.67 -35.01
CA ILE A 288 -21.47 11.20 -36.34
C ILE A 288 -21.81 12.28 -37.37
N PRO A 289 -20.83 12.80 -38.14
CA PRO A 289 -21.08 13.79 -39.16
C PRO A 289 -22.02 13.29 -40.25
N ALA A 290 -22.64 14.23 -40.97
CA ALA A 290 -23.40 13.92 -42.17
C ALA A 290 -22.55 13.19 -43.21
N ALA A 291 -23.14 12.21 -43.88
CA ALA A 291 -22.46 11.47 -44.93
C ALA A 291 -22.03 12.42 -46.07
N SER A 292 -20.77 12.31 -46.51
CA SER A 292 -20.22 13.18 -47.56
C SER A 292 -19.69 12.39 -48.75
N SER A 293 -19.79 12.96 -49.95
CA SER A 293 -19.04 12.50 -51.12
C SER A 293 -17.62 13.05 -51.02
N ASN A 294 -16.64 12.17 -50.83
CA ASN A 294 -15.25 12.49 -50.53
C ASN A 294 -14.68 13.64 -51.39
N SER A 295 -14.18 14.70 -50.75
CA SER A 295 -13.17 15.61 -51.29
C SER A 295 -12.23 16.00 -50.16
N SER A 296 -11.05 15.40 -50.18
CA SER A 296 -9.99 15.57 -49.19
C SER A 296 -9.50 17.03 -49.14
N SER A 297 -9.47 17.63 -47.95
CA SER A 297 -8.58 18.75 -47.66
C SER A 297 -7.94 18.54 -46.29
N SER A 298 -6.63 18.31 -46.33
CA SER A 298 -5.75 18.17 -45.18
C SER A 298 -5.38 19.57 -44.69
N ASN A 299 -5.71 19.88 -43.44
CA ASN A 299 -5.21 21.07 -42.75
C ASN A 299 -4.28 20.62 -41.61
N ASN A 300 -2.97 20.68 -41.88
CA ASN A 300 -1.92 20.60 -40.88
C ASN A 300 -1.86 21.92 -40.12
N ASN A 301 -2.16 21.90 -38.82
CA ASN A 301 -1.71 22.94 -37.92
C ASN A 301 -1.19 22.32 -36.63
N SER A 302 0.08 21.94 -36.64
CA SER A 302 0.83 21.51 -35.46
C SER A 302 1.42 22.75 -34.79
N ASN A 303 0.78 23.19 -33.71
CA ASN A 303 1.36 24.15 -32.78
C ASN A 303 2.51 23.46 -32.02
N THR A 304 3.76 23.70 -32.43
CA THR A 304 4.95 23.12 -31.80
C THR A 304 5.58 24.13 -30.83
N SER A 305 5.46 23.82 -29.54
CA SER A 305 6.31 24.38 -28.49
C SER A 305 7.77 23.97 -28.78
N ALA A 306 8.73 24.87 -28.56
CA ALA A 306 10.14 24.66 -28.90
C ALA A 306 10.71 23.36 -28.29
N PRO A 307 11.53 22.59 -29.03
CA PRO A 307 12.09 21.35 -28.52
C PRO A 307 13.12 21.62 -27.42
N VAL A 308 13.00 20.89 -26.31
CA VAL A 308 14.07 20.80 -25.29
C VAL A 308 15.25 20.07 -25.95
N ASN A 309 16.44 20.68 -25.95
CA ASN A 309 17.63 20.07 -26.52
C ASN A 309 18.24 19.12 -25.48
N ILE A 310 18.19 17.81 -25.75
CA ILE A 310 18.65 16.75 -24.85
C ILE A 310 19.85 16.07 -25.51
N SER A 311 20.91 15.81 -24.76
CA SER A 311 22.09 15.14 -25.30
C SER A 311 21.72 13.73 -25.79
N ALA A 312 22.37 13.25 -26.86
CA ALA A 312 22.13 11.90 -27.38
C ALA A 312 22.37 10.82 -26.31
N GLN A 313 23.34 11.05 -25.42
CA GLN A 313 23.61 10.20 -24.26
C GLN A 313 22.43 10.18 -23.29
N ASN A 314 21.90 11.34 -22.88
CA ASN A 314 20.77 11.40 -21.95
C ASN A 314 19.51 10.79 -22.55
N GLN A 315 19.28 10.98 -23.86
CA GLN A 315 18.16 10.36 -24.55
C GLN A 315 18.29 8.82 -24.60
N ALA A 316 19.48 8.29 -24.94
CA ALA A 316 19.72 6.85 -24.96
C ALA A 316 19.58 6.24 -23.56
N TRP A 317 20.13 6.91 -22.54
CA TRP A 317 20.01 6.51 -21.15
C TRP A 317 18.54 6.49 -20.69
N LEU A 318 17.78 7.57 -20.90
CA LEU A 318 16.35 7.64 -20.54
C LEU A 318 15.53 6.54 -21.23
N ASN A 319 15.79 6.27 -22.52
CA ASN A 319 15.11 5.19 -23.22
C ASN A 319 15.41 3.83 -22.61
N ALA A 320 16.68 3.57 -22.26
CA ALA A 320 17.07 2.31 -21.64
C ALA A 320 16.46 2.14 -20.23
N VAL A 321 16.37 3.22 -19.44
CA VAL A 321 15.72 3.20 -18.12
C VAL A 321 14.24 2.85 -18.28
N TYR A 322 13.54 3.51 -19.20
CA TYR A 322 12.13 3.24 -19.49
C TYR A 322 11.91 1.80 -19.99
N GLU A 323 12.78 1.27 -20.86
CA GLU A 323 12.68 -0.11 -21.30
C GLU A 323 12.88 -1.12 -20.16
N LYS A 324 13.77 -0.81 -19.21
CA LYS A 324 14.03 -1.68 -18.06
C LYS A 324 12.95 -1.64 -17.00
N LEU A 325 12.44 -0.46 -16.66
CA LEU A 325 11.46 -0.28 -15.59
C LEU A 325 10.02 -0.44 -16.06
N LEU A 326 9.71 0.01 -17.27
CA LEU A 326 8.33 0.10 -17.80
C LEU A 326 8.10 -0.78 -19.04
N GLY A 327 9.12 -1.50 -19.51
CA GLY A 327 9.00 -2.40 -20.66
C GLY A 327 8.66 -1.71 -21.98
N ARG A 328 8.81 -0.37 -22.07
CA ARG A 328 8.49 0.44 -23.24
C ARG A 328 9.53 1.52 -23.46
N PRO A 329 9.75 2.00 -24.70
CA PRO A 329 10.56 3.18 -24.94
C PRO A 329 9.90 4.44 -24.34
N ILE A 330 10.73 5.41 -24.00
CA ILE A 330 10.28 6.72 -23.51
C ILE A 330 9.55 7.47 -24.63
N ASP A 331 8.38 8.05 -24.31
CA ASP A 331 7.62 8.86 -25.25
C ASP A 331 8.13 10.32 -25.32
N ALA A 332 7.64 11.08 -26.29
CA ALA A 332 8.09 12.45 -26.52
C ALA A 332 7.78 13.41 -25.36
N THR A 333 6.74 13.14 -24.58
CA THR A 333 6.36 13.96 -23.41
C THR A 333 7.30 13.67 -22.26
N GLY A 334 7.46 12.39 -21.88
CA GLY A 334 8.40 11.98 -20.83
C GLY A 334 9.83 12.41 -21.14
N LEU A 335 10.27 12.28 -22.40
CA LEU A 335 11.58 12.72 -22.83
C LEU A 335 11.77 14.23 -22.62
N LYS A 336 10.74 15.04 -22.93
CA LYS A 336 10.78 16.49 -22.73
C LYS A 336 10.90 16.86 -21.25
N GLU A 337 10.14 16.21 -20.38
CA GLU A 337 10.09 16.50 -18.94
C GLU A 337 11.39 16.07 -18.26
N TRP A 338 11.75 14.79 -18.30
CA TRP A 338 12.99 14.30 -17.70
C TRP A 338 14.23 14.94 -18.32
N GLY A 339 14.20 15.22 -19.62
CA GLY A 339 15.25 15.96 -20.29
C GLY A 339 15.44 17.38 -19.77
N ALA A 340 14.35 18.06 -19.39
CA ALA A 340 14.42 19.37 -18.73
C ALA A 340 14.99 19.25 -17.31
N ASP A 341 14.60 18.23 -16.55
CA ASP A 341 15.08 18.03 -15.17
C ASP A 341 16.58 17.71 -15.13
N LEU A 342 17.07 16.86 -16.03
CA LEU A 342 18.50 16.61 -16.21
C LEU A 342 19.26 17.89 -16.58
N ASN A 343 18.72 18.70 -17.49
CA ASN A 343 19.32 20.00 -17.85
C ASN A 343 19.33 21.00 -16.69
N ASN A 344 18.39 20.87 -15.75
CA ASN A 344 18.32 21.67 -14.52
C ASN A 344 19.18 21.11 -13.38
N GLY A 345 19.95 20.03 -13.62
CA GLY A 345 20.91 19.48 -12.67
C GLY A 345 20.37 18.35 -11.78
N MET A 346 19.20 17.80 -12.09
CA MET A 346 18.73 16.56 -11.44
C MET A 346 19.70 15.41 -11.77
N THR A 347 20.02 14.58 -10.78
CA THR A 347 20.92 13.45 -10.98
C THR A 347 20.19 12.29 -11.67
N PRO A 348 20.90 11.44 -12.43
CA PRO A 348 20.33 10.22 -13.00
C PRO A 348 19.65 9.31 -11.96
N THR A 349 20.26 9.15 -10.78
CA THR A 349 19.65 8.42 -9.65
C THR A 349 18.34 9.05 -9.20
N GLN A 350 18.25 10.39 -9.09
CA GLN A 350 17.00 11.05 -8.71
C GLN A 350 15.93 10.87 -9.78
N VAL A 351 16.28 10.97 -11.07
CA VAL A 351 15.34 10.71 -12.16
C VAL A 351 14.80 9.28 -12.12
N VAL A 352 15.66 8.27 -11.88
CA VAL A 352 15.20 6.88 -11.76
C VAL A 352 14.26 6.73 -10.57
N LEU A 353 14.64 7.28 -9.41
CA LEU A 353 13.80 7.24 -8.22
C LEU A 353 12.45 7.93 -8.44
N ASP A 354 12.43 9.05 -9.17
CA ASP A 354 11.19 9.76 -9.50
C ASP A 354 10.32 8.97 -10.50
N ILE A 355 10.93 8.22 -11.43
CA ILE A 355 10.22 7.28 -12.32
C ILE A 355 9.59 6.13 -11.51
N GLU A 356 10.34 5.54 -10.57
CA GLU A 356 9.85 4.48 -9.67
C GLU A 356 8.73 4.97 -8.73
N GLN A 357 8.68 6.28 -8.48
CA GLN A 357 7.60 6.89 -7.70
C GLN A 357 6.34 7.20 -8.51
N THR A 358 6.37 7.04 -9.84
CA THR A 358 5.19 7.25 -10.67
C THR A 358 4.12 6.19 -10.46
N ASP A 359 2.86 6.60 -10.61
CA ASP A 359 1.73 5.68 -10.53
C ASP A 359 1.76 4.59 -11.61
N GLU A 360 2.42 4.83 -12.76
CA GLU A 360 2.62 3.80 -13.79
C GLU A 360 3.45 2.65 -13.25
N TYR A 361 4.68 2.97 -12.83
CA TYR A 361 5.64 1.98 -12.36
C TYR A 361 5.08 1.19 -11.18
N ARG A 362 4.53 1.89 -10.20
CA ARG A 362 3.96 1.26 -8.99
C ARG A 362 2.76 0.39 -9.31
N THR A 363 1.93 0.79 -10.26
CA THR A 363 0.80 -0.05 -10.69
C THR A 363 1.30 -1.29 -11.41
N ASP A 364 2.31 -1.17 -12.27
CA ASP A 364 2.91 -2.30 -12.97
C ASP A 364 3.57 -3.28 -11.98
N GLU A 365 4.26 -2.78 -10.95
CA GLU A 365 4.80 -3.59 -9.85
C GLU A 365 3.69 -4.33 -9.09
N ILE A 366 2.63 -3.63 -8.69
CA ILE A 366 1.48 -4.23 -7.98
C ILE A 366 0.84 -5.35 -8.83
N LEU A 367 0.58 -5.09 -10.11
CA LEU A 367 -0.03 -6.06 -11.02
C LEU A 367 0.92 -7.23 -11.31
N GLY A 368 2.22 -6.97 -11.43
CA GLY A 368 3.27 -7.99 -11.54
C GLY A 368 3.27 -8.92 -10.32
N ALA A 369 3.21 -8.36 -9.11
CA ALA A 369 3.12 -9.14 -7.88
C ALA A 369 1.85 -9.99 -7.81
N TYR A 370 0.68 -9.46 -8.22
CA TYR A 370 -0.55 -10.26 -8.29
C TYR A 370 -0.43 -11.43 -9.28
N GLN A 371 0.19 -11.20 -10.44
CA GLN A 371 0.38 -12.22 -11.45
C GLN A 371 1.36 -13.30 -10.99
N GLN A 372 2.46 -12.89 -10.34
CA GLN A 372 3.48 -13.80 -9.82
C GLN A 372 2.97 -14.62 -8.64
N LEU A 373 2.39 -13.96 -7.63
CA LEU A 373 2.07 -14.57 -6.34
C LEU A 373 0.73 -15.32 -6.34
N LEU A 374 -0.28 -14.80 -7.07
CA LEU A 374 -1.64 -15.35 -7.07
C LEU A 374 -2.09 -15.84 -8.45
N GLY A 375 -1.25 -15.73 -9.48
CA GLY A 375 -1.60 -16.12 -10.84
C GLY A 375 -2.68 -15.26 -11.49
N LEU A 376 -3.00 -14.10 -10.92
CA LEU A 376 -4.07 -13.22 -11.39
C LEU A 376 -3.56 -12.28 -12.48
N SER A 377 -4.18 -12.33 -13.66
CA SER A 377 -3.95 -11.34 -14.71
C SER A 377 -4.46 -9.96 -14.29
N ALA A 378 -3.92 -8.90 -14.90
CA ALA A 378 -4.28 -7.52 -14.56
C ALA A 378 -5.80 -7.24 -14.60
N GLN A 379 -6.53 -7.89 -15.51
CA GLN A 379 -7.98 -7.73 -15.66
C GLN A 379 -8.78 -8.43 -14.54
N GLN A 380 -8.17 -9.38 -13.82
CA GLN A 380 -8.79 -10.09 -12.71
C GLN A 380 -8.59 -9.37 -11.37
N VAL A 381 -7.62 -8.47 -11.29
CA VAL A 381 -7.35 -7.72 -10.06
C VAL A 381 -8.37 -6.58 -9.90
N PRO A 382 -9.12 -6.50 -8.78
CA PRO A 382 -10.04 -5.40 -8.54
C PRO A 382 -9.30 -4.06 -8.50
N SER A 383 -9.77 -3.04 -9.23
CA SER A 383 -9.15 -1.71 -9.24
C SER A 383 -9.11 -1.07 -7.84
N SER A 384 -10.06 -1.41 -6.95
CA SER A 384 -10.03 -0.96 -5.56
C SER A 384 -8.84 -1.51 -4.78
N ALA A 385 -8.40 -2.75 -5.07
CA ALA A 385 -7.23 -3.34 -4.45
C ALA A 385 -5.95 -2.67 -4.96
N VAL A 386 -5.86 -2.42 -6.28
CA VAL A 386 -4.74 -1.67 -6.88
C VAL A 386 -4.63 -0.27 -6.28
N ASN A 387 -5.73 0.48 -6.23
CA ASN A 387 -5.74 1.83 -5.68
C ASN A 387 -5.38 1.86 -4.19
N TYR A 388 -5.81 0.86 -3.42
CA TYR A 388 -5.43 0.74 -2.02
C TYR A 388 -3.92 0.55 -1.85
N LEU A 389 -3.34 -0.42 -2.57
CA LEU A 389 -1.90 -0.71 -2.49
C LEU A 389 -1.04 0.43 -3.05
N LEU A 390 -1.47 1.06 -4.14
CA LEU A 390 -0.83 2.25 -4.71
C LEU A 390 -0.81 3.39 -3.68
N GLY A 391 -1.91 3.59 -2.94
CA GLY A 391 -1.99 4.59 -1.87
C GLY A 391 -0.96 4.34 -0.77
N LEU A 392 -0.80 3.09 -0.33
CA LEU A 392 0.24 2.74 0.64
C LEU A 392 1.65 3.08 0.12
N MET A 393 1.94 2.76 -1.15
CA MET A 393 3.23 3.09 -1.76
C MET A 393 3.41 4.61 -1.86
N GLN A 394 2.39 5.37 -2.26
CA GLN A 394 2.40 6.84 -2.32
C GLN A 394 2.68 7.47 -0.95
N GLU A 395 2.25 6.80 0.12
CA GLU A 395 2.54 7.21 1.48
C GLU A 395 3.93 6.78 1.96
N GLY A 396 4.66 5.95 1.21
CA GLY A 396 6.04 5.56 1.50
C GLY A 396 6.22 4.09 1.90
N ALA A 397 5.20 3.24 1.72
CA ALA A 397 5.35 1.81 1.89
C ALA A 397 6.36 1.22 0.89
N ASP A 398 7.29 0.44 1.41
CA ASP A 398 8.24 -0.37 0.61
C ASP A 398 7.49 -1.49 -0.13
N PHE A 399 7.94 -1.83 -1.35
CA PHE A 399 7.28 -2.85 -2.16
C PHE A 399 7.19 -4.23 -1.48
N ARG A 400 8.12 -4.59 -0.57
CA ARG A 400 8.04 -5.82 0.23
C ARG A 400 6.80 -5.84 1.14
N VAL A 401 6.33 -4.69 1.59
CA VAL A 401 5.06 -4.59 2.34
C VAL A 401 3.89 -4.97 1.43
N ILE A 402 3.91 -4.49 0.18
CA ILE A 402 2.87 -4.78 -0.81
C ILE A 402 2.86 -6.27 -1.14
N GLN A 403 4.03 -6.86 -1.39
CA GLN A 403 4.19 -8.31 -1.59
C GLN A 403 3.68 -9.11 -0.39
N ALA A 404 3.97 -8.67 0.84
CA ALA A 404 3.47 -9.33 2.05
C ALA A 404 1.94 -9.27 2.17
N ILE A 405 1.32 -8.14 1.82
CA ILE A 405 -0.15 -8.00 1.82
C ILE A 405 -0.77 -8.93 0.77
N ILE A 406 -0.23 -8.95 -0.45
CA ILE A 406 -0.74 -9.80 -1.54
C ILE A 406 -0.58 -11.29 -1.19
N ALA A 407 0.64 -11.75 -0.87
CA ALA A 407 0.89 -13.15 -0.55
C ALA A 407 0.18 -13.61 0.73
N GLY A 408 0.12 -12.75 1.75
CA GLY A 408 -0.57 -13.05 3.01
C GLY A 408 -2.09 -13.14 2.88
N SER A 409 -2.67 -12.62 1.78
CA SER A 409 -4.09 -12.71 1.47
C SER A 409 -4.51 -14.02 0.78
N ASP A 410 -3.58 -14.93 0.46
CA ASP A 410 -3.92 -16.23 -0.14
C ASP A 410 -4.69 -17.11 0.87
N TYR A 411 -5.98 -17.28 0.62
CA TYR A 411 -6.92 -18.08 1.42
C TYR A 411 -6.82 -19.60 1.14
N SER A 412 -6.01 -20.05 0.18
CA SER A 412 -6.19 -21.36 -0.45
C SER A 412 -5.39 -22.54 0.12
N SER A 413 -4.91 -22.52 1.38
CA SER A 413 -4.15 -23.68 1.90
C SER A 413 -3.95 -23.77 3.43
N THR A 414 -3.44 -24.93 3.89
CA THR A 414 -2.99 -25.15 5.28
C THR A 414 -1.78 -24.25 5.61
N ASN A 415 -1.42 -24.11 6.90
CA ASN A 415 -0.23 -23.33 7.26
C ASN A 415 1.05 -23.89 6.62
N ALA A 416 1.16 -25.22 6.50
CA ALA A 416 2.33 -25.87 5.89
C ALA A 416 2.44 -25.55 4.39
N ASP A 417 1.35 -25.71 3.64
CA ASP A 417 1.31 -25.39 2.21
C ASP A 417 1.57 -23.90 1.95
N PHE A 418 0.99 -23.02 2.77
CA PHE A 418 1.22 -21.58 2.71
C PHE A 418 2.71 -21.26 2.90
N LEU A 419 3.33 -21.81 3.95
CA LEU A 419 4.76 -21.59 4.22
C LEU A 419 5.64 -22.12 3.09
N ASN A 420 5.35 -23.31 2.57
CA ASN A 420 6.14 -23.88 1.48
C ASN A 420 6.05 -23.02 0.21
N LYS A 421 4.86 -22.54 -0.16
CA LYS A 421 4.69 -21.61 -1.30
C LYS A 421 5.49 -20.33 -1.11
N VAL A 422 5.42 -19.71 0.07
CA VAL A 422 6.14 -18.46 0.36
C VAL A 422 7.66 -18.68 0.28
N TYR A 423 8.17 -19.81 0.78
CA TYR A 423 9.58 -20.15 0.70
C TYR A 423 10.04 -20.44 -0.74
N GLU A 424 9.26 -21.20 -1.50
CA GLU A 424 9.57 -21.49 -2.91
C GLU A 424 9.61 -20.21 -3.75
N GLU A 425 8.66 -19.30 -3.51
CA GLU A 425 8.52 -18.06 -4.28
C GLU A 425 9.61 -17.03 -3.96
N PHE A 426 9.90 -16.80 -2.67
CA PHE A 426 10.80 -15.73 -2.26
C PHE A 426 12.22 -16.18 -1.95
N LEU A 427 12.42 -17.43 -1.51
CA LEU A 427 13.74 -17.96 -1.14
C LEU A 427 14.23 -19.06 -2.09
N GLN A 428 13.47 -19.36 -3.14
CA GLN A 428 13.82 -20.36 -4.16
C GLN A 428 14.15 -21.75 -3.59
N ARG A 429 13.56 -22.10 -2.44
CA ARG A 429 13.75 -23.40 -1.78
C ARG A 429 12.51 -23.80 -1.00
N PRO A 430 12.29 -25.10 -0.71
CA PRO A 430 11.22 -25.50 0.19
C PRO A 430 11.50 -25.05 1.63
N VAL A 431 10.43 -24.94 2.42
CA VAL A 431 10.54 -24.67 3.86
C VAL A 431 11.20 -25.87 4.56
N ASP A 432 12.15 -25.61 5.45
CA ASP A 432 12.78 -26.65 6.25
C ASP A 432 11.97 -26.93 7.52
N PRO A 433 12.07 -28.14 8.12
CA PRO A 433 11.27 -28.51 9.29
C PRO A 433 11.46 -27.60 10.51
N THR A 434 12.62 -26.96 10.67
CA THR A 434 12.87 -26.09 11.83
C THR A 434 12.10 -24.78 11.66
N SER A 435 12.25 -24.16 10.49
CA SER A 435 11.53 -22.93 10.14
C SER A 435 10.02 -23.16 10.11
N GLU A 436 9.55 -24.27 9.54
CA GLU A 436 8.12 -24.61 9.50
C GLU A 436 7.53 -24.69 10.91
N ASN A 437 8.19 -25.40 11.83
CA ASN A 437 7.74 -25.50 13.21
C ASN A 437 7.70 -24.14 13.93
N ALA A 438 8.72 -23.29 13.72
CA ALA A 438 8.78 -21.96 14.31
C ALA A 438 7.65 -21.06 13.81
N TRP A 439 7.43 -20.99 12.49
CA TRP A 439 6.36 -20.19 11.91
C TRP A 439 4.97 -20.72 12.29
N ASN A 440 4.78 -22.04 12.31
CA ASN A 440 3.50 -22.63 12.70
C ASN A 440 3.17 -22.36 14.17
N ALA A 441 4.16 -22.30 15.06
CA ALA A 441 3.96 -21.89 16.44
C ALA A 441 3.46 -20.44 16.53
N LEU A 442 4.05 -19.52 15.76
CA LEU A 442 3.63 -18.11 15.71
C LEU A 442 2.22 -17.96 15.13
N LEU A 443 1.92 -18.63 14.01
CA LEU A 443 0.58 -18.63 13.40
C LEU A 443 -0.48 -19.18 14.36
N THR A 444 -0.16 -20.25 15.10
CA THR A 444 -1.06 -20.82 16.11
C THR A 444 -1.26 -19.85 17.29
N ALA A 445 -0.24 -19.06 17.62
CA ALA A 445 -0.30 -18.04 18.67
C ALA A 445 -1.02 -16.74 18.24
N GLY A 446 -1.44 -16.62 16.97
CA GLY A 446 -2.23 -15.51 16.47
C GLY A 446 -1.49 -14.55 15.52
N TYR A 447 -0.23 -14.81 15.16
CA TYR A 447 0.44 -14.01 14.12
C TYR A 447 -0.30 -14.10 12.80
N SER A 448 -0.40 -12.97 12.09
CA SER A 448 -1.00 -12.94 10.76
C SER A 448 -0.07 -13.52 9.70
N ARG A 449 -0.65 -14.09 8.64
CA ARG A 449 0.11 -14.55 7.46
C ARG A 449 0.90 -13.41 6.81
N ILE A 450 0.35 -12.20 6.78
CA ILE A 450 1.04 -11.00 6.27
C ILE A 450 2.31 -10.73 7.10
N ALA A 451 2.24 -10.82 8.44
CA ALA A 451 3.41 -10.65 9.30
C ALA A 451 4.47 -11.74 9.09
N VAL A 452 4.04 -12.99 8.82
CA VAL A 452 4.96 -14.08 8.45
C VAL A 452 5.69 -13.78 7.14
N VAL A 453 4.96 -13.43 6.08
CA VAL A 453 5.59 -13.08 4.79
C VAL A 453 6.53 -11.90 4.97
N TYR A 454 6.09 -10.84 5.65
CA TYR A 454 6.93 -9.67 5.89
C TYR A 454 8.20 -10.01 6.69
N GLY A 455 8.12 -10.91 7.67
CA GLY A 455 9.29 -11.41 8.40
C GLY A 455 10.30 -12.12 7.49
N ILE A 456 9.81 -12.92 6.53
CA ILE A 456 10.63 -13.61 5.53
C ILE A 456 11.27 -12.59 4.58
N LEU A 457 10.53 -11.59 4.10
CA LEU A 457 11.02 -10.54 3.20
C LEU A 457 11.98 -9.54 3.88
N ASN A 458 12.13 -9.60 5.21
CA ASN A 458 13.15 -8.86 5.95
C ASN A 458 14.27 -9.77 6.47
N SER A 459 14.26 -11.05 6.11
CA SER A 459 15.33 -11.98 6.48
C SER A 459 16.60 -11.65 5.70
N PRO A 460 17.80 -11.85 6.30
CA PRO A 460 19.05 -11.70 5.58
C PRO A 460 19.12 -12.55 4.31
N GLU A 461 18.54 -13.76 4.31
CA GLU A 461 18.51 -14.65 3.15
C GLU A 461 17.82 -13.99 1.96
N TYR A 462 16.56 -13.58 2.14
CA TYR A 462 15.81 -12.88 1.09
C TYR A 462 16.51 -11.61 0.61
N LEU A 463 17.05 -10.80 1.53
CA LEU A 463 17.69 -9.54 1.16
C LEU A 463 18.98 -9.75 0.36
N ASN A 464 19.73 -10.83 0.61
CA ASN A 464 20.88 -11.17 -0.22
C ASN A 464 20.44 -11.58 -1.62
N ASP A 465 19.39 -12.38 -1.74
CA ASP A 465 18.86 -12.84 -3.03
C ASP A 465 18.29 -11.66 -3.83
N LEU A 466 17.53 -10.76 -3.19
CA LEU A 466 16.96 -9.56 -3.79
C LEU A 466 18.05 -8.66 -4.39
N VAL A 467 19.05 -8.27 -3.61
CA VAL A 467 20.12 -7.38 -4.09
C VAL A 467 20.95 -8.07 -5.18
N THR A 468 21.21 -9.37 -5.05
CA THR A 468 21.92 -10.13 -6.08
C THR A 468 21.13 -10.16 -7.39
N GLN A 469 19.81 -10.39 -7.31
CA GLN A 469 18.93 -10.42 -8.47
C GLN A 469 18.82 -9.05 -9.13
N ASP A 470 18.76 -7.95 -8.37
CA ASP A 470 18.75 -6.59 -8.92
C ASP A 470 20.05 -6.31 -9.71
N TYR A 471 21.19 -6.67 -9.14
CA TYR A 471 22.49 -6.55 -9.83
C TYR A 471 22.53 -7.37 -11.13
N LEU A 472 22.08 -8.63 -11.10
CA LEU A 472 22.01 -9.46 -12.30
C LEU A 472 21.05 -8.89 -13.36
N THR A 473 19.92 -8.33 -12.93
CA THR A 473 18.87 -7.82 -13.82
C THR A 473 19.27 -6.50 -14.49
N TYR A 474 19.88 -5.60 -13.72
CA TYR A 474 20.16 -4.24 -14.15
C TYR A 474 21.61 -4.04 -14.61
N MET A 475 22.58 -4.68 -13.96
CA MET A 475 24.01 -4.57 -14.28
C MET A 475 24.55 -5.77 -15.08
N GLY A 476 23.85 -6.91 -15.07
CA GLY A 476 24.29 -8.13 -15.76
C GLY A 476 25.47 -8.84 -15.09
N VAL A 477 25.78 -8.47 -13.84
CA VAL A 477 26.91 -9.00 -13.05
C VAL A 477 26.46 -9.18 -11.61
N GLU A 478 27.15 -10.05 -10.86
CA GLU A 478 26.94 -10.17 -9.41
C GLU A 478 27.54 -8.97 -8.65
N PRO A 479 26.97 -8.58 -7.51
CA PRO A 479 27.54 -7.54 -6.66
C PRO A 479 28.84 -8.03 -6.00
N ASP A 480 29.78 -7.11 -5.78
CA ASP A 480 30.89 -7.41 -4.88
C ASP A 480 30.40 -7.52 -3.42
N THR A 481 31.16 -8.23 -2.58
CA THR A 481 30.78 -8.52 -1.19
C THR A 481 30.54 -7.26 -0.35
N ASN A 482 31.24 -6.15 -0.62
CA ASN A 482 31.05 -4.92 0.15
C ASN A 482 29.74 -4.23 -0.25
N SER A 483 29.48 -4.11 -1.55
CA SER A 483 28.23 -3.52 -2.06
C SER A 483 27.01 -4.32 -1.61
N LEU A 484 27.08 -5.65 -1.73
CA LEU A 484 26.02 -6.55 -1.26
C LEU A 484 25.75 -6.35 0.25
N GLY A 485 26.79 -6.41 1.07
CA GLY A 485 26.66 -6.24 2.52
C GLY A 485 26.11 -4.86 2.92
N ALA A 486 26.51 -3.80 2.20
CA ALA A 486 26.04 -2.44 2.45
C ALA A 486 24.54 -2.28 2.14
N TYR A 487 24.08 -2.76 0.97
CA TYR A 487 22.67 -2.68 0.60
C TYR A 487 21.79 -3.56 1.50
N VAL A 488 22.20 -4.78 1.79
CA VAL A 488 21.46 -5.67 2.71
C VAL A 488 21.31 -5.03 4.08
N ALA A 489 22.38 -4.46 4.64
CA ALA A 489 22.31 -3.76 5.92
C ALA A 489 21.41 -2.51 5.87
N ALA A 490 21.41 -1.76 4.76
CA ALA A 490 20.58 -0.58 4.61
C ALA A 490 19.07 -0.94 4.48
N LEU A 491 18.75 -2.01 3.74
CA LEU A 491 17.39 -2.54 3.61
C LEU A 491 16.87 -3.11 4.93
N GLN A 492 17.72 -3.82 5.67
CA GLN A 492 17.35 -4.43 6.96
C GLN A 492 17.14 -3.39 8.07
N ASN A 493 17.91 -2.30 8.05
CA ASN A 493 17.76 -1.19 9.00
C ASN A 493 16.73 -0.14 8.53
N HIS A 494 16.05 -0.39 7.41
CA HIS A 494 15.07 0.53 6.81
C HIS A 494 15.61 1.94 6.54
N THR A 495 16.93 2.08 6.32
CA THR A 495 17.55 3.35 5.89
C THR A 495 17.48 3.53 4.37
N MET A 496 17.21 2.45 3.63
CA MET A 496 16.90 2.44 2.20
C MET A 496 15.73 1.48 1.94
N ASN A 497 14.98 1.74 0.87
CA ASN A 497 14.05 0.79 0.25
C ASN A 497 14.65 0.22 -1.04
N ASN A 498 13.96 -0.72 -1.69
CA ASN A 498 14.48 -1.34 -2.91
C ASN A 498 14.61 -0.36 -4.08
N ASP A 499 13.68 0.58 -4.24
CA ASP A 499 13.72 1.64 -5.26
C ASP A 499 15.06 2.38 -5.19
N MET A 500 15.52 2.75 -3.99
CA MET A 500 16.82 3.42 -3.81
C MET A 500 18.01 2.54 -4.24
N VAL A 501 17.92 1.22 -4.12
CA VAL A 501 18.95 0.29 -4.62
C VAL A 501 18.95 0.32 -6.14
N VAL A 502 17.80 0.10 -6.78
CA VAL A 502 17.65 0.08 -8.25
C VAL A 502 18.04 1.43 -8.86
N ALA A 503 17.59 2.54 -8.28
CA ALA A 503 17.98 3.90 -8.68
C ALA A 503 19.49 4.14 -8.58
N SER A 504 20.15 3.57 -7.57
CA SER A 504 21.61 3.66 -7.45
C SER A 504 22.32 2.88 -8.56
N LEU A 505 21.79 1.73 -8.98
CA LEU A 505 22.36 0.93 -10.06
C LEU A 505 22.17 1.60 -11.42
N LEU A 506 20.93 1.97 -11.76
CA LEU A 506 20.58 2.56 -13.06
C LEU A 506 21.09 4.01 -13.23
N GLY A 507 21.29 4.71 -12.12
CA GLY A 507 21.89 6.04 -12.09
C GLY A 507 23.42 6.05 -12.05
N SER A 508 24.08 4.89 -12.00
CA SER A 508 25.54 4.79 -11.93
C SER A 508 26.23 5.21 -13.23
N GLN A 509 27.47 5.68 -13.13
CA GLN A 509 28.24 6.11 -14.31
C GLN A 509 28.56 4.94 -15.25
N GLU A 510 28.76 3.75 -14.68
CA GLU A 510 28.94 2.49 -15.38
C GLU A 510 27.72 2.19 -16.26
N TRP A 511 26.52 2.28 -15.69
CA TRP A 511 25.29 1.99 -16.40
C TRP A 511 24.97 3.04 -17.47
N ILE A 512 25.16 4.33 -17.17
CA ILE A 512 25.02 5.43 -18.15
C ILE A 512 25.92 5.19 -19.37
N SER A 513 27.15 4.75 -19.14
CA SER A 513 28.12 4.47 -20.21
C SER A 513 27.70 3.25 -21.03
N MET A 514 27.21 2.18 -20.38
CA MET A 514 26.67 1.00 -21.06
C MET A 514 25.47 1.34 -21.95
N ALA A 515 24.45 2.01 -21.40
CA ALA A 515 23.24 2.39 -22.14
C ALA A 515 23.53 3.29 -23.34
N SER A 516 24.56 4.13 -23.25
CA SER A 516 24.99 5.00 -24.35
C SER A 516 25.70 4.26 -25.48
N SER A 517 26.24 3.07 -25.24
CA SER A 517 27.07 2.33 -26.21
C SER A 517 26.26 1.41 -27.14
N THR A 518 25.08 0.96 -26.71
CA THR A 518 24.19 0.05 -27.44
C THR A 518 23.51 0.68 -28.67
N THR A 519 23.58 2.00 -28.84
CA THR A 519 23.04 2.74 -30.00
C THR A 519 24.03 2.87 -31.17
N SER A 520 25.26 2.36 -31.02
CA SER A 520 26.36 2.53 -32.00
C SER A 520 26.71 1.27 -32.80
N SER A 521 25.90 0.21 -32.76
CA SER A 521 26.17 -1.07 -33.44
C SER A 521 25.11 -1.46 -34.46
#